data_AF-A0A960IGJ0-F1
#
_entry.id   AF-A0A960IGJ0-F1
#
_cell.length_a   1.000
_cell.length_b   1.000
_cell.length_c   1.000
_cell.angle_alpha   90.00
_cell.angle_beta   90.00
_cell.angle_gamma   90.00
#
_symmetry.space_group_name_H-M   'P 1'
#
loop_
_entity.id
_entity.type
_entity.pdbx_description
1 polymer ?
#
loop_
_entity_poly.entity_id
_entity_poly.type
_entity_poly.pdbx_seq_one_letter_code
_entity_poly.pdbx_strand_id
1 'polypeptide(L)'
;MASTDLSRAASPAEPDRAAGAPKARDPEREAALGLGGLVPPAEALPDVLPTDRLLAGGKPVPELRAELRRIPNARNALSVVSVLVQAFGVIALAVWIDHPLAWVAAFVLMGRSFALFAILAHEAAHRLLFSKRWANDFIGRWVLAYPAFVPFDAYRRSHFAHHRDELGPDEPDLALYARYPITRDS
;
A
#
# COMPACT_ATOMS: atom_id res chain seq x y z
N MET A 1 -37.11 -20.78 48.30
CA MET A 1 -36.70 -19.37 48.11
C MET A 1 -35.25 -19.24 48.53
N ALA A 2 -34.33 -19.27 47.56
CA ALA A 2 -32.95 -18.86 47.73
C ALA A 2 -32.52 -18.27 46.39
N SER A 3 -32.44 -16.94 46.35
CA SER A 3 -32.04 -16.14 45.19
C SER A 3 -30.52 -16.17 45.10
N THR A 4 -29.98 -16.81 44.07
CA THR A 4 -28.53 -16.80 43.81
C THR A 4 -28.21 -15.60 42.92
N ASP A 5 -27.64 -14.59 43.54
CA ASP A 5 -27.21 -13.32 42.94
C ASP A 5 -25.93 -13.56 42.11
N LEU A 6 -26.05 -13.51 40.78
CA LEU A 6 -24.92 -13.60 39.86
C LEU A 6 -24.32 -12.19 39.68
N SER A 7 -23.53 -11.76 40.66
CA SER A 7 -22.64 -10.61 40.51
C SER A 7 -21.55 -10.95 39.49
N ARG A 8 -21.75 -10.45 38.27
CA ARG A 8 -20.79 -10.47 37.17
C ARG A 8 -19.64 -9.53 37.54
N ALA A 9 -18.52 -10.09 38.01
CA ALA A 9 -17.29 -9.35 38.20
C ALA A 9 -16.90 -8.72 36.84
N ALA A 10 -17.02 -7.40 36.75
CA ALA A 10 -16.53 -6.64 35.62
C ALA A 10 -15.00 -6.78 35.58
N SER A 11 -14.49 -7.25 34.44
CA SER A 11 -13.05 -7.17 34.12
C SER A 11 -12.62 -5.71 34.25
N PRO A 12 -11.47 -5.41 34.88
CA PRO A 12 -11.00 -4.04 34.99
C PRO A 12 -10.83 -3.48 33.57
N ALA A 13 -11.51 -2.37 33.31
CA ALA A 13 -11.37 -1.62 32.08
C ALA A 13 -9.90 -1.23 31.93
N GLU A 14 -9.29 -1.67 30.84
CA GLU A 14 -7.96 -1.25 30.44
C GLU A 14 -7.97 0.28 30.32
N PRO A 15 -7.07 1.01 31.02
CA PRO A 15 -7.08 2.45 31.00
C PRO A 15 -6.90 2.94 29.56
N ASP A 16 -7.79 3.84 29.17
CA ASP A 16 -7.85 4.57 27.91
C ASP A 16 -6.43 4.93 27.43
N ARG A 17 -5.87 4.08 26.56
CA ARG A 17 -4.58 4.32 25.93
C ARG A 17 -4.77 5.55 25.08
N ALA A 18 -4.16 6.67 25.48
CA ALA A 18 -4.12 7.91 24.73
C ALA A 18 -3.99 7.61 23.24
N ALA A 19 -5.09 7.80 22.50
CA ALA A 19 -5.20 7.47 21.09
C ALA A 19 -4.18 8.32 20.30
N GLY A 20 -2.99 7.77 20.08
CA GLY A 20 -1.91 8.45 19.35
C GLY A 20 -0.50 8.31 19.92
N ALA A 21 -0.30 7.68 21.08
CA ALA A 21 1.06 7.31 21.48
C ALA A 21 1.54 6.13 20.60
N PRO A 22 2.74 6.21 19.98
CA PRO A 22 3.28 5.09 19.23
C PRO A 22 3.39 3.88 20.15
N LYS A 23 2.90 2.74 19.68
CA LYS A 23 2.96 1.49 20.44
C LYS A 23 4.43 1.15 20.69
N ALA A 24 4.77 0.81 21.92
CA ALA A 24 6.13 0.42 22.27
C ALA A 24 6.55 -0.78 21.41
N ARG A 25 7.77 -0.71 20.87
CA ARG A 25 8.41 -1.81 20.15
C ARG A 25 8.63 -2.98 21.10
N ASP A 26 8.42 -4.20 20.60
CA ASP A 26 8.67 -5.44 21.33
C ASP A 26 10.05 -5.97 20.92
N PRO A 27 11.08 -5.82 21.78
CA PRO A 27 12.46 -6.18 21.42
C PRO A 27 12.63 -7.68 21.17
N GLU A 28 11.86 -8.53 21.85
CA GLU A 28 11.96 -9.99 21.69
C GLU A 28 11.42 -10.42 20.32
N ARG A 29 10.29 -9.83 19.90
CA ARG A 29 9.72 -10.05 18.57
C ARG A 29 10.61 -9.48 17.46
N GLU A 30 11.20 -8.30 17.64
CA GLU A 30 12.09 -7.69 16.65
C GLU A 30 13.40 -8.48 16.47
N ALA A 31 13.97 -8.98 17.58
CA ALA A 31 15.13 -9.87 17.55
C ALA A 31 14.82 -11.19 16.84
N ALA A 32 13.66 -11.81 17.13
CA ALA A 32 13.23 -13.04 16.48
C ALA A 32 13.00 -12.89 14.96
N LEU A 33 12.57 -11.70 14.52
CA LEU A 33 12.34 -11.37 13.10
C LEU A 33 13.61 -10.93 12.37
N GLY A 34 14.72 -10.69 13.08
CA GLY A 34 15.98 -10.25 12.48
C GLY A 34 15.89 -8.88 11.83
N LEU A 35 15.16 -7.94 12.45
CA LEU A 35 14.96 -6.57 11.93
C LEU A 35 16.10 -5.60 12.28
N GLY A 36 17.05 -6.05 13.10
CA GLY A 36 18.15 -5.24 13.65
C GLY A 36 19.25 -4.96 12.63
N GLY A 37 19.02 -4.01 11.72
CA GLY A 37 20.08 -3.54 10.83
C GLY A 37 19.70 -2.58 9.71
N LEU A 38 18.40 -2.36 9.45
CA LEU A 38 17.96 -1.53 8.32
C LEU A 38 17.85 -0.02 8.63
N VAL A 39 17.76 0.35 9.91
CA VAL A 39 17.69 1.76 10.33
C VAL A 39 19.07 2.20 10.83
N PRO A 40 19.71 3.19 10.20
CA PRO A 40 20.96 3.76 10.69
C PRO A 40 20.81 4.30 12.12
N PRO A 41 21.90 4.34 12.91
CA PRO A 41 21.87 4.98 14.21
C PRO A 41 21.49 6.47 14.06
N ALA A 42 20.80 7.04 15.05
CA ALA A 42 20.23 8.38 14.96
C ALA A 42 21.30 9.45 14.67
N GLU A 43 22.53 9.24 15.14
CA GLU A 43 23.68 10.11 14.93
C GLU A 43 24.15 10.14 13.46
N ALA A 44 23.77 9.13 12.66
CA ALA A 44 24.06 9.07 11.23
C ALA A 44 22.95 9.68 10.36
N LEU A 45 21.80 10.03 10.94
CA LEU A 45 20.70 10.66 10.23
C LEU A 45 20.92 12.18 10.18
N PRO A 46 21.07 12.79 8.99
CA PRO A 46 21.24 14.24 8.89
C PRO A 46 19.95 14.97 9.29
N ASP A 47 20.09 16.11 9.97
CA ASP A 47 18.99 17.06 10.18
C ASP A 47 18.65 17.74 8.84
N VAL A 48 17.67 17.18 8.14
CA VAL A 48 17.23 17.61 6.80
C VAL A 48 15.94 18.43 6.81
N LEU A 49 15.32 18.62 7.96
CA LEU A 49 14.05 19.34 8.12
C LEU A 49 14.14 20.38 9.24
N PRO A 50 13.50 21.55 9.11
CA PRO A 50 12.66 21.98 7.98
C PRO A 50 13.48 22.42 6.76
N THR A 51 12.82 22.49 5.60
CA THR A 51 13.32 23.15 4.39
C THR A 51 12.37 24.27 3.96
N ASP A 52 12.71 24.99 2.91
CA ASP A 52 11.82 25.93 2.21
C ASP A 52 10.53 25.27 1.69
N ARG A 53 10.53 23.93 1.52
CA ARG A 53 9.40 23.15 0.98
C ARG A 53 8.71 22.25 1.99
N LEU A 54 9.40 21.85 3.06
CA LEU A 54 8.94 20.86 4.05
C LEU A 54 9.00 21.41 5.48
N LEU A 55 7.93 21.22 6.24
CA LEU A 55 7.86 21.58 7.65
C LEU A 55 8.72 20.61 8.50
N ALA A 56 9.00 20.97 9.76
CA ALA A 56 9.75 20.13 10.70
C ALA A 56 9.13 18.73 10.87
N GLY A 57 7.80 18.60 10.76
CA GLY A 57 7.10 17.31 10.78
C GLY A 57 7.05 16.58 9.43
N GLY A 58 7.93 16.91 8.47
CA GLY A 58 8.05 16.28 7.14
C GLY A 58 6.93 16.60 6.15
N LYS A 59 5.88 17.30 6.57
CA LYS A 59 4.74 17.66 5.70
C LYS A 59 5.12 18.82 4.76
N PRO A 60 4.70 18.78 3.47
CA PRO A 60 4.87 19.92 2.57
C PRO A 60 4.23 21.21 3.09
N VAL A 61 4.85 22.36 2.81
CA VAL A 61 4.26 23.69 3.09
C VAL A 61 2.88 23.86 2.43
N PRO A 62 1.97 24.70 2.95
CA PRO A 62 0.58 24.78 2.51
C PRO A 62 0.39 24.97 1.00
N GLU A 63 1.22 25.80 0.37
CA GLU A 63 1.17 26.15 -1.05
C GLU A 63 1.50 24.92 -1.91
N LEU A 64 2.62 24.26 -1.61
CA LEU A 64 3.04 23.02 -2.28
C LEU A 64 2.02 21.90 -2.05
N ARG A 65 1.47 21.80 -0.83
CA ARG A 65 0.44 20.81 -0.50
C ARG A 65 -0.84 21.04 -1.30
N ALA A 66 -1.23 22.29 -1.52
CA ALA A 66 -2.40 22.63 -2.33
C ALA A 66 -2.19 22.26 -3.81
N GLU A 67 -0.97 22.47 -4.32
CA GLU A 67 -0.59 22.04 -5.67
C GLU A 67 -0.63 20.51 -5.82
N LEU A 68 0.03 19.77 -4.92
CA LEU A 68 0.11 18.31 -4.94
C LEU A 68 -1.26 17.62 -4.78
N ARG A 69 -2.28 18.31 -4.26
CA ARG A 69 -3.65 17.79 -4.12
C ARG A 69 -4.49 17.89 -5.39
N ARG A 70 -3.98 18.51 -6.46
CA ARG A 70 -4.69 18.59 -7.74
C ARG A 70 -4.62 17.25 -8.47
N ILE A 71 -5.75 16.58 -8.63
CA ILE A 71 -5.84 15.30 -9.33
C ILE A 71 -6.17 15.52 -10.81
N PRO A 72 -5.30 15.16 -11.77
CA PRO A 72 -5.51 15.38 -13.20
C PRO A 72 -6.42 14.31 -13.82
N ASN A 73 -7.73 14.39 -13.55
CA ASN A 73 -8.72 13.37 -13.94
C ASN A 73 -8.63 12.91 -15.40
N ALA A 74 -8.48 13.84 -16.36
CA ALA A 74 -8.44 13.50 -17.79
C ALA A 74 -7.17 12.68 -18.15
N ARG A 75 -6.02 13.05 -17.60
CA ARG A 75 -4.76 12.32 -17.79
C ARG A 75 -4.80 10.95 -17.12
N ASN A 76 -5.44 10.86 -15.96
CA ASN A 76 -5.61 9.59 -15.25
C ASN A 76 -6.59 8.67 -16.00
N ALA A 77 -7.67 9.21 -16.55
CA ALA A 77 -8.57 8.46 -17.43
C ALA A 77 -7.85 7.95 -18.69
N LEU A 78 -7.00 8.78 -19.30
CA LEU A 78 -6.16 8.34 -20.42
C LEU A 78 -5.25 7.19 -19.99
N SER A 79 -4.64 7.26 -18.81
CA SER A 79 -3.77 6.18 -18.29
C SER A 79 -4.53 4.85 -18.11
N VAL A 80 -5.76 4.92 -17.60
CA VAL A 80 -6.66 3.74 -17.48
C VAL A 80 -7.01 3.18 -18.86
N VAL A 81 -7.39 4.03 -19.81
CA VAL A 81 -7.69 3.58 -21.18
C VAL A 81 -6.46 2.99 -21.85
N SER A 82 -5.28 3.60 -21.67
CA SER A 82 -4.02 3.14 -22.26
C SER A 82 -3.64 1.74 -21.77
N VAL A 83 -3.80 1.42 -20.48
CA VAL A 83 -3.49 0.05 -20.00
C VAL A 83 -4.48 -0.98 -20.56
N LEU A 84 -5.77 -0.63 -20.68
CA LEU A 84 -6.77 -1.51 -21.29
C LEU A 84 -6.46 -1.76 -22.76
N VAL A 85 -6.25 -0.69 -23.54
CA VAL A 85 -5.91 -0.77 -24.97
C VAL A 85 -4.64 -1.59 -25.17
N GLN A 86 -3.62 -1.39 -24.35
CA GLN A 86 -2.41 -2.18 -24.42
C GLN A 86 -2.68 -3.67 -24.12
N ALA A 87 -3.38 -3.99 -23.03
CA ALA A 87 -3.64 -5.37 -22.64
C ALA A 87 -4.45 -6.12 -23.70
N PHE A 88 -5.57 -5.56 -24.14
CA PHE A 88 -6.39 -6.16 -25.19
C PHE A 88 -5.67 -6.16 -26.54
N GLY A 89 -4.94 -5.10 -26.86
CA GLY A 89 -4.19 -4.97 -28.11
C GLY A 89 -3.06 -5.99 -28.24
N VAL A 90 -2.33 -6.27 -27.15
CA VAL A 90 -1.28 -7.30 -27.13
C VAL A 90 -1.86 -8.68 -27.41
N ILE A 91 -2.97 -9.03 -26.76
CA ILE A 91 -3.64 -10.33 -26.98
C ILE A 91 -4.22 -10.41 -28.39
N ALA A 92 -4.92 -9.37 -28.86
CA ALA A 92 -5.49 -9.32 -30.20
C ALA A 92 -4.41 -9.45 -31.28
N LEU A 93 -3.26 -8.80 -31.09
CA LEU A 93 -2.13 -8.89 -32.02
C LEU A 93 -1.51 -10.29 -32.01
N ALA A 94 -1.36 -10.92 -30.85
CA ALA A 94 -0.85 -12.29 -30.77
C ALA A 94 -1.75 -13.29 -31.51
N VAL A 95 -3.08 -13.15 -31.34
CA VAL A 95 -4.09 -13.95 -32.05
C VAL A 95 -4.04 -13.68 -33.56
N TRP A 96 -3.91 -12.43 -33.98
CA TRP A 96 -3.88 -12.07 -35.39
C TRP A 96 -2.61 -12.55 -36.11
N ILE A 97 -1.46 -12.50 -35.43
CA ILE A 97 -0.18 -12.99 -35.99
C ILE A 97 -0.15 -14.53 -36.02
N ASP A 98 -0.82 -15.19 -35.08
CA ASP A 98 -0.93 -16.65 -34.97
C ASP A 98 0.41 -17.40 -35.05
N HIS A 99 1.42 -16.89 -34.34
CA HIS A 99 2.77 -17.45 -34.34
C HIS A 99 3.28 -17.69 -32.92
N PRO A 100 3.99 -18.80 -32.63
CA PRO A 100 4.49 -19.09 -31.28
C PRO A 100 5.33 -17.96 -30.67
N LEU A 101 6.19 -17.30 -31.47
CA LEU A 101 6.98 -16.16 -30.99
C LEU A 101 6.12 -14.94 -30.63
N ALA A 102 4.97 -14.75 -31.27
CA ALA A 102 4.04 -13.67 -30.91
C ALA A 102 3.44 -13.92 -29.52
N TRP A 103 3.15 -15.18 -29.18
CA TRP A 103 2.70 -15.57 -27.84
C TRP A 103 3.78 -15.41 -26.77
N VAL A 104 5.04 -15.73 -27.08
CA VAL A 104 6.16 -15.45 -26.17
C VAL A 104 6.29 -13.95 -25.90
N ALA A 105 6.23 -13.12 -26.95
CA ALA A 105 6.26 -11.67 -26.79
C ALA A 105 5.04 -11.16 -26.00
N ALA A 106 3.85 -11.69 -26.27
CA ALA A 106 2.64 -11.34 -25.55
C ALA A 106 2.73 -11.67 -24.06
N PHE A 107 3.30 -12.83 -23.69
CA PHE A 107 3.51 -13.21 -22.30
C PHE A 107 4.37 -12.16 -21.55
N VAL A 108 5.51 -11.77 -22.13
CA VAL A 108 6.39 -10.75 -21.55
C VAL A 108 5.69 -9.39 -21.43
N LEU A 109 5.00 -8.96 -22.48
CA LEU A 109 4.29 -7.68 -22.50
C LEU A 109 3.07 -7.67 -21.55
N MET A 110 2.43 -8.81 -21.34
CA MET A 110 1.34 -8.95 -20.38
C MET A 110 1.83 -8.87 -18.93
N GLY A 111 3.06 -9.30 -18.63
CA GLY A 111 3.70 -9.03 -17.34
C GLY A 111 3.79 -7.53 -17.05
N ARG A 112 4.19 -6.73 -18.06
CA ARG A 112 4.15 -5.26 -17.95
C ARG A 112 2.72 -4.73 -17.77
N SER A 113 1.74 -5.23 -18.53
CA SER A 113 0.34 -4.82 -18.39
C SER A 113 -0.20 -5.09 -16.98
N PHE A 114 0.12 -6.26 -16.41
CA PHE A 114 -0.25 -6.63 -15.04
C PHE A 114 0.31 -5.63 -14.01
N ALA A 115 1.59 -5.27 -14.12
CA ALA A 115 2.20 -4.26 -13.25
C ALA A 115 1.50 -2.89 -13.38
N LEU A 116 1.14 -2.47 -14.60
CA LEU A 116 0.43 -1.21 -14.82
C LEU A 116 -0.99 -1.21 -14.21
N PHE A 117 -1.72 -2.32 -14.32
CA PHE A 117 -3.01 -2.49 -13.65
C PHE A 117 -2.85 -2.37 -12.13
N ALA A 118 -1.84 -3.02 -11.55
CA ALA A 118 -1.57 -2.96 -10.11
C ALA A 118 -1.23 -1.53 -9.64
N ILE A 119 -0.40 -0.79 -10.39
CA ILE A 119 -0.03 0.60 -10.08
C ILE A 119 -1.28 1.51 -10.07
N LEU A 120 -2.14 1.41 -11.08
CA LEU A 120 -3.35 2.24 -11.13
C LEU A 120 -4.37 1.80 -10.07
N ALA A 121 -4.47 0.50 -9.78
CA ALA A 121 -5.31 0.00 -8.69
C ALA A 121 -4.84 0.50 -7.32
N HIS A 122 -3.52 0.54 -7.08
CA HIS A 122 -2.92 1.15 -5.89
C HIS A 122 -3.35 2.63 -5.75
N GLU A 123 -3.22 3.41 -6.81
CA GLU A 123 -3.60 4.83 -6.81
C GLU A 123 -5.12 5.02 -6.54
N ALA A 124 -5.95 4.11 -7.08
CA ALA A 124 -7.38 4.08 -6.79
C ALA A 124 -7.67 3.68 -5.33
N ALA A 125 -6.90 2.75 -4.75
CA ALA A 125 -7.04 2.36 -3.35
C ALA A 125 -6.76 3.54 -2.40
N HIS A 126 -5.78 4.38 -2.74
CA HIS A 126 -5.50 5.65 -2.07
C HIS A 126 -6.54 6.75 -2.32
N ARG A 127 -7.46 6.54 -3.28
CA ARG A 127 -8.44 7.52 -3.75
C ARG A 127 -7.80 8.77 -4.37
N LEU A 128 -6.65 8.58 -5.01
CA LEU A 128 -5.88 9.64 -5.67
C LEU A 128 -5.94 9.53 -7.21
N LEU A 129 -6.47 8.41 -7.74
CA LEU A 129 -6.60 8.21 -9.19
C LEU A 129 -7.64 9.17 -9.80
N PHE A 130 -8.73 9.45 -9.10
CA PHE A 130 -9.73 10.45 -9.52
C PHE A 130 -10.16 11.33 -8.35
N SER A 131 -10.63 12.55 -8.62
CA SER A 131 -11.13 13.44 -7.56
C SER A 131 -12.39 12.90 -6.88
N LYS A 132 -13.18 12.06 -7.55
CA LYS A 132 -14.43 11.48 -7.02
C LYS A 132 -14.17 10.13 -6.38
N ARG A 133 -14.48 9.97 -5.09
CA ARG A 133 -14.25 8.73 -4.33
C ARG A 133 -14.94 7.51 -4.96
N TRP A 134 -16.20 7.65 -5.39
CA TRP A 134 -16.93 6.55 -6.00
C TRP A 134 -16.28 6.06 -7.31
N ALA A 135 -15.66 6.96 -8.08
CA ALA A 135 -14.99 6.61 -9.32
C ALA A 135 -13.73 5.77 -9.04
N ASN A 136 -12.97 6.13 -8.00
CA ASN A 136 -11.84 5.30 -7.54
C ASN A 136 -12.31 3.91 -7.08
N ASP A 137 -13.39 3.84 -6.31
CA ASP A 137 -13.91 2.57 -5.80
C ASP A 137 -14.41 1.67 -6.95
N PHE A 138 -15.11 2.23 -7.94
CA PHE A 138 -15.63 1.49 -9.09
C PHE A 138 -14.52 1.08 -10.07
N ILE A 139 -13.73 2.05 -10.55
CA ILE A 139 -12.67 1.79 -11.54
C ILE A 139 -11.57 0.94 -10.92
N GLY A 140 -11.15 1.24 -9.68
CA GLY A 140 -10.18 0.46 -8.93
C GLY A 140 -10.59 -0.99 -8.78
N ARG A 141 -11.84 -1.26 -8.34
CA ARG A 141 -12.32 -2.63 -8.13
C ARG A 141 -12.52 -3.39 -9.43
N TRP A 142 -13.29 -2.84 -10.37
CA TRP A 142 -13.80 -3.61 -11.50
C TRP A 142 -12.95 -3.53 -12.77
N VAL A 143 -12.33 -2.37 -13.00
CA VAL A 143 -11.58 -2.13 -14.25
C VAL A 143 -10.09 -2.44 -14.08
N LEU A 144 -9.55 -2.26 -12.87
CA LEU A 144 -8.11 -2.38 -12.63
C LEU A 144 -7.73 -3.63 -11.82
N ALA A 145 -8.30 -3.80 -10.62
CA ALA A 145 -7.94 -4.89 -9.73
C ALA A 145 -8.52 -6.25 -10.17
N TYR A 146 -9.77 -6.28 -10.63
CA TYR A 146 -10.43 -7.53 -11.04
C TYR A 146 -9.72 -8.23 -12.21
N PRO A 147 -9.32 -7.55 -13.31
CA PRO A 147 -8.52 -8.18 -14.37
C PRO A 147 -7.15 -8.68 -13.90
N ALA A 148 -6.61 -8.12 -12.82
CA ALA A 148 -5.38 -8.57 -12.17
C ALA A 148 -5.62 -9.62 -11.07
N PHE A 149 -6.85 -10.10 -10.90
CA PHE A 149 -7.25 -11.06 -9.86
C PHE A 149 -6.95 -10.59 -8.42
N VAL A 150 -6.95 -9.28 -8.19
CA VAL A 150 -6.66 -8.69 -6.87
C VAL A 150 -7.97 -8.36 -6.12
N PRO A 151 -8.17 -8.86 -4.89
CA PRO A 151 -9.34 -8.49 -4.08
C PRO A 151 -9.21 -7.06 -3.54
N PHE A 152 -9.68 -6.08 -4.32
CA PHE A 152 -9.45 -4.65 -4.10
C PHE A 152 -9.70 -4.15 -2.67
N ASP A 153 -10.79 -4.57 -2.02
CA ASP A 153 -11.09 -4.10 -0.66
C ASP A 153 -10.21 -4.72 0.41
N ALA A 154 -9.83 -5.98 0.25
CA ALA A 154 -8.87 -6.63 1.16
C ALA A 154 -7.50 -5.98 0.99
N TYR A 155 -7.06 -5.81 -0.26
CA TYR A 155 -5.85 -5.11 -0.61
C TYR A 155 -5.83 -3.70 0.01
N ARG A 156 -6.84 -2.87 -0.23
CA ARG A 156 -6.92 -1.52 0.31
C ARG A 156 -6.85 -1.48 1.84
N ARG A 157 -7.52 -2.41 2.54
CA ARG A 157 -7.46 -2.47 4.01
C ARG A 157 -6.05 -2.80 4.50
N SER A 158 -5.42 -3.83 3.93
CA SER A 158 -4.04 -4.23 4.28
C SER A 158 -3.05 -3.11 3.96
N HIS A 159 -3.18 -2.52 2.76
CA HIS A 159 -2.32 -1.44 2.27
C HIS A 159 -2.38 -0.18 3.13
N PHE A 160 -3.56 0.18 3.65
CA PHE A 160 -3.69 1.27 4.62
C PHE A 160 -3.25 0.89 6.04
N ALA A 161 -3.20 -0.39 6.38
CA ALA A 161 -2.58 -0.84 7.63
C ALA A 161 -1.06 -0.71 7.54
N HIS A 162 -0.49 -1.12 6.41
CA HIS A 162 0.92 -0.93 6.07
C HIS A 162 1.35 0.54 6.22
N HIS A 163 0.78 1.46 5.41
CA HIS A 163 1.17 2.88 5.49
C HIS A 163 0.88 3.58 6.82
N ARG A 164 0.03 3.01 7.69
CA ARG A 164 -0.23 3.59 9.01
C ARG A 164 0.89 3.28 9.98
N ASP A 165 1.45 2.09 9.88
CA ASP A 165 2.43 1.57 10.84
C ASP A 165 3.66 1.01 10.12
N GLU A 166 4.09 1.70 9.06
CA GLU A 166 5.23 1.27 8.23
C GLU A 166 6.49 1.12 9.08
N LEU A 167 7.05 -0.11 9.11
CA LEU A 167 8.16 -0.52 9.99
C LEU A 167 7.85 -0.42 11.50
N GLY A 168 6.58 -0.30 11.86
CA GLY A 168 6.07 -0.36 13.23
C GLY A 168 5.75 -1.78 13.69
N PRO A 169 5.37 -1.95 14.96
CA PRO A 169 5.13 -3.27 15.54
C PRO A 169 3.91 -4.01 14.97
N ASP A 170 2.90 -3.29 14.47
CA ASP A 170 1.66 -3.82 13.93
C ASP A 170 1.63 -3.80 12.38
N GLU A 171 2.78 -3.59 11.74
CA GLU A 171 2.96 -3.63 10.29
C GLU A 171 2.58 -5.02 9.71
N PRO A 172 1.56 -5.10 8.83
CA PRO A 172 1.13 -6.38 8.24
C PRO A 172 2.19 -7.04 7.34
N ASP A 173 3.06 -6.26 6.70
CA ASP A 173 4.03 -6.73 5.71
C ASP A 173 5.40 -7.04 6.32
N LEU A 174 5.51 -7.08 7.65
CA LEU A 174 6.75 -7.30 8.39
C LEU A 174 7.52 -8.54 7.95
N ALA A 175 6.80 -9.60 7.56
CA ALA A 175 7.40 -10.83 7.06
C ALA A 175 8.13 -10.66 5.72
N LEU A 176 7.82 -9.64 4.91
CA LEU A 176 8.43 -9.39 3.60
C LEU A 176 9.87 -8.89 3.70
N TYR A 177 10.22 -8.25 4.81
CA TYR A 177 11.56 -7.71 5.04
C TYR A 177 12.16 -8.14 6.38
N ALA A 178 11.50 -9.05 7.10
CA ALA A 178 12.14 -9.86 8.13
C ALA A 178 13.35 -10.58 7.53
N ARG A 179 14.40 -10.78 8.35
CA ARG A 179 15.65 -11.46 7.97
C ARG A 179 16.51 -10.73 6.93
N TYR A 180 16.28 -9.43 6.72
CA TYR A 180 17.24 -8.61 5.99
C TYR A 180 18.34 -8.06 6.91
N PRO A 181 19.60 -7.96 6.43
CA PRO A 181 20.06 -8.41 5.11
C PRO A 181 20.12 -9.95 5.04
N ILE A 182 19.65 -10.50 3.92
CA ILE A 182 19.74 -11.94 3.64
C ILE A 182 21.23 -12.32 3.55
N THR A 183 21.66 -13.26 4.38
CA THR A 183 23.06 -13.70 4.41
C THR A 183 23.38 -14.57 3.18
N ARG A 184 24.66 -14.65 2.80
CA ARG A 184 25.09 -15.36 1.59
C ARG A 184 24.82 -16.88 1.60
N ASP A 185 24.52 -17.43 2.76
CA ASP A 185 24.27 -18.85 3.04
C ASP A 185 22.79 -19.21 3.18
N SER A 186 21.88 -18.26 2.89
CA SER A 186 20.42 -18.47 2.87
C SER A 186 19.91 -19.21 1.64
#